data_AF-A0A101UU45-F1
#
_entry.id   AF-A0A101UU45-F1
#
_cell.length_a   1.000
_cell.length_b   1.000
_cell.length_c   1.000
_cell.angle_alpha   90.00
_cell.angle_beta   90.00
_cell.angle_gamma   90.00
#
_symmetry.space_group_name_H-M   'P 1'
#
loop_
_entity.id
_entity.type
_entity.pdbx_description
1 polymer ?
#
loop_
_entity_poly.entity_id
_entity_poly.type
_entity_poly.pdbx_seq_one_letter_code
_entity_poly.pdbx_strand_id
1 'polypeptide(L)'
;MALGAGGSVYALMNSSGDGEDDKAAGQATAAGQATSAPPTPGATAATPSPPSPTPTQGAIPADYLGTWTATIGNASGENTRRLTLRQGDVGDTVLSLVADGPAGDGTYHCVFEAELAEAPDAEGPLAIGPSTVATGEPASSCSPGEATEITLLPDGTLERENTSSGEKLTYTRQ
;
A
#
# COMPACT_ATOMS: atom_id res chain seq x y z
N MET A 1 -2.25 31.95 33.45
CA MET A 1 -2.58 32.84 32.31
C MET A 1 -3.32 32.02 31.26
N ALA A 2 -3.97 32.65 30.27
CA ALA A 2 -5.00 32.00 29.45
C ALA A 2 -4.46 31.09 28.34
N LEU A 3 -5.35 30.30 27.72
CA LEU A 3 -5.02 29.33 26.67
C LEU A 3 -4.67 30.03 25.35
N GLY A 4 -3.70 29.48 24.62
CA GLY A 4 -3.42 29.86 23.23
C GLY A 4 -4.19 28.96 22.26
N ALA A 5 -5.14 29.53 21.51
CA ALA A 5 -5.79 28.87 20.39
C ALA A 5 -5.05 29.19 19.09
N GLY A 6 -4.92 28.21 18.19
CA GLY A 6 -4.19 28.34 16.93
C GLY A 6 -4.67 27.32 15.89
N GLY A 7 -5.89 27.49 15.39
CA GLY A 7 -6.44 26.68 14.31
C GLY A 7 -6.29 27.39 12.97
N SER A 8 -5.79 26.68 11.96
CA SER A 8 -5.68 27.15 10.58
C SER A 8 -6.47 26.22 9.66
N VAL A 9 -7.42 26.76 8.90
CA VAL A 9 -8.15 26.02 7.86
C VAL A 9 -7.85 26.63 6.49
N TYR A 10 -7.50 25.77 5.54
CA TYR A 10 -7.41 26.15 4.13
C TYR A 10 -8.72 25.78 3.43
N ALA A 11 -9.37 26.76 2.82
CA ALA A 11 -10.47 26.56 1.88
C ALA A 11 -9.95 26.89 0.48
N LEU A 12 -10.17 25.99 -0.49
CA LEU A 12 -9.88 26.21 -1.89
C LEU A 12 -11.20 26.43 -2.64
N MET A 13 -11.40 27.62 -3.21
CA MET A 13 -12.57 27.90 -4.03
C MET A 13 -12.47 27.17 -5.37
N ASN A 14 -13.52 26.42 -5.72
CA ASN A 14 -13.75 25.95 -7.09
C ASN A 14 -14.51 27.01 -7.88
N SER A 15 -14.03 27.39 -9.06
CA SER A 15 -14.60 28.50 -9.84
C SER A 15 -15.78 28.07 -10.71
N SER A 16 -16.84 28.87 -10.62
CA SER A 16 -18.14 28.87 -11.31
C SER A 16 -18.12 28.59 -12.82
N GLY A 17 -19.24 28.06 -13.36
CA GLY A 17 -19.39 27.82 -14.81
C GLY A 17 -20.81 27.83 -15.39
N ASP A 18 -21.83 28.28 -14.64
CA ASP A 18 -23.25 28.16 -15.03
C ASP A 18 -23.90 29.55 -15.26
N GLY A 19 -24.70 29.73 -16.33
CA GLY A 19 -25.38 31.00 -16.63
C GLY A 19 -25.94 31.14 -18.05
N GLU A 20 -27.22 30.79 -18.23
CA GLU A 20 -27.99 30.93 -19.48
C GLU A 20 -28.41 32.39 -19.83
N ASP A 21 -28.60 32.62 -21.14
CA ASP A 21 -29.48 33.61 -21.80
C ASP A 21 -29.18 35.15 -21.61
N ASP A 22 -29.53 36.07 -22.52
CA ASP A 22 -30.45 36.00 -23.66
C ASP A 22 -30.21 37.07 -24.79
N LYS A 23 -30.77 36.83 -25.99
CA LYS A 23 -31.21 37.75 -27.08
C LYS A 23 -30.32 38.90 -27.63
N ALA A 24 -29.93 38.79 -28.92
CA ALA A 24 -30.43 39.59 -30.07
C ALA A 24 -29.55 39.45 -31.35
N ALA A 25 -29.99 39.57 -32.61
CA ALA A 25 -31.32 39.37 -33.25
C ALA A 25 -31.21 39.34 -34.80
N GLY A 26 -32.00 38.48 -35.48
CA GLY A 26 -32.28 38.51 -36.95
C GLY A 26 -31.23 37.85 -37.89
N GLN A 27 -31.55 37.47 -39.13
CA GLN A 27 -32.85 37.26 -39.81
C GLN A 27 -32.69 36.30 -41.03
N ALA A 28 -33.77 35.61 -41.41
CA ALA A 28 -34.01 34.66 -42.53
C ALA A 28 -33.14 34.79 -43.82
N THR A 29 -32.94 33.76 -44.66
CA THR A 29 -33.78 32.60 -45.09
C THR A 29 -32.90 31.30 -45.17
N ALA A 30 -33.20 30.14 -45.75
CA ALA A 30 -34.25 29.66 -46.68
C ALA A 30 -34.54 28.13 -46.49
N ALA A 31 -35.00 27.40 -47.52
CA ALA A 31 -35.32 25.96 -47.47
C ALA A 31 -34.61 25.11 -48.55
N GLY A 32 -34.38 23.83 -48.24
CA GLY A 32 -33.93 22.77 -49.16
C GLY A 32 -34.64 21.45 -48.84
N GLN A 33 -34.91 20.61 -49.85
CA GLN A 33 -35.89 19.52 -49.72
C GLN A 33 -35.29 18.12 -49.50
N ALA A 34 -36.03 17.35 -48.69
CA ALA A 34 -36.06 15.90 -48.46
C ALA A 34 -35.21 14.92 -49.31
N THR A 35 -34.70 13.89 -48.63
CA THR A 35 -34.89 12.48 -49.02
C THR A 35 -34.67 11.55 -47.82
N SER A 36 -35.25 10.34 -47.84
CA SER A 36 -35.35 9.47 -46.66
C SER A 36 -34.42 8.24 -46.72
N ALA A 37 -33.86 7.84 -45.57
CA ALA A 37 -33.16 6.58 -45.36
C ALA A 37 -33.44 6.03 -43.94
N PRO A 38 -33.41 4.71 -43.70
CA PRO A 38 -33.89 4.10 -42.45
C PRO A 38 -32.84 4.12 -41.31
N PRO A 39 -33.28 4.00 -40.03
CA PRO A 39 -32.38 3.92 -38.89
C PRO A 39 -31.77 2.51 -38.73
N THR A 40 -30.43 2.43 -38.74
CA THR A 40 -29.69 1.20 -38.38
C THR A 40 -29.38 1.21 -36.87
N PRO A 41 -29.84 0.24 -36.08
CA PRO A 41 -29.44 0.11 -34.68
C PRO A 41 -28.00 -0.42 -34.56
N GLY A 42 -27.25 0.02 -33.53
CA GLY A 42 -26.00 -0.64 -33.12
C GLY A 42 -24.72 0.18 -33.25
N ALA A 43 -24.67 1.34 -32.59
CA ALA A 43 -23.41 2.00 -32.22
C ALA A 43 -23.42 2.29 -30.71
N THR A 44 -23.27 1.26 -29.89
CA THR A 44 -23.02 1.44 -28.44
C THR A 44 -21.71 2.19 -28.27
N ALA A 45 -21.78 3.44 -27.84
CA ALA A 45 -20.60 4.21 -27.45
C ALA A 45 -19.86 3.44 -26.36
N ALA A 46 -18.62 3.02 -26.65
CA ALA A 46 -17.78 2.38 -25.66
C ALA A 46 -17.42 3.43 -24.60
N THR A 47 -17.99 3.30 -23.40
CA THR A 47 -17.57 4.07 -22.23
C THR A 47 -16.06 3.86 -22.07
N PRO A 48 -15.23 4.92 -22.04
CA PRO A 48 -13.82 4.75 -21.77
C PRO A 48 -13.67 4.17 -20.37
N SER A 49 -13.05 2.99 -20.26
CA SER A 49 -12.66 2.44 -18.96
C SER A 49 -11.81 3.47 -18.22
N PRO A 50 -11.99 3.64 -16.90
CA PRO A 50 -11.07 4.44 -16.11
C PRO A 50 -9.65 3.87 -16.29
N PRO A 51 -8.60 4.72 -16.35
CA PRO A 51 -7.24 4.24 -16.44
C PRO A 51 -6.94 3.36 -15.22
N SER A 52 -6.33 2.20 -15.45
CA SER A 52 -5.77 1.39 -14.36
C SER A 52 -4.82 2.27 -13.53
N PRO A 53 -4.85 2.21 -12.20
CA PRO A 53 -3.92 2.98 -11.38
C PRO A 53 -2.49 2.59 -11.77
N THR A 54 -1.70 3.58 -12.21
CA THR A 54 -0.26 3.40 -12.36
C THR A 54 0.33 3.02 -11.00
N PRO A 55 1.24 2.03 -10.92
CA PRO A 55 1.89 1.70 -9.66
C PRO A 55 2.61 2.95 -9.14
N THR A 56 2.34 3.31 -7.88
CA THR A 56 3.04 4.40 -7.20
C THR A 56 4.53 4.08 -7.17
N GLN A 57 5.38 4.96 -7.70
CA GLN A 57 6.83 4.88 -7.49
C GLN A 57 7.16 5.37 -6.09
N GLY A 58 6.95 4.51 -5.09
CA GLY A 58 7.61 4.66 -3.78
C GLY A 58 9.04 4.11 -3.82
N ALA A 59 9.78 4.25 -2.72
CA ALA A 59 11.21 3.92 -2.64
C ALA A 59 11.58 2.42 -2.76
N ILE A 60 10.69 1.47 -2.46
CA ILE A 60 11.04 0.03 -2.42
C ILE A 60 11.19 -0.58 -3.84
N PRO A 61 12.30 -1.31 -4.15
CA PRO A 61 12.44 -2.03 -5.42
C PRO A 61 11.42 -3.16 -5.57
N ALA A 62 10.89 -3.33 -6.78
CA ALA A 62 9.73 -4.21 -7.04
C ALA A 62 9.94 -5.67 -6.63
N ASP A 63 11.17 -6.19 -6.71
CA ASP A 63 11.48 -7.59 -6.38
C ASP A 63 11.38 -7.90 -4.88
N TYR A 64 11.43 -6.90 -3.99
CA TYR A 64 11.16 -7.10 -2.56
C TYR A 64 9.67 -7.31 -2.25
N LEU A 65 8.77 -6.81 -3.11
CA LEU A 65 7.34 -6.73 -2.83
C LEU A 65 6.65 -8.10 -2.80
N GLY A 66 5.53 -8.15 -2.08
CA GLY A 66 4.66 -9.32 -1.99
C GLY A 66 4.79 -10.05 -0.65
N THR A 67 4.44 -11.33 -0.66
CA THR A 67 4.30 -12.15 0.55
C THR A 67 5.39 -13.23 0.60
N TRP A 68 5.94 -13.42 1.78
CA TRP A 68 7.12 -14.22 2.08
C TRP A 68 6.88 -15.06 3.33
N THR A 69 7.34 -16.30 3.35
CA THR A 69 7.06 -17.27 4.42
C THR A 69 8.32 -17.96 4.94
N ALA A 70 8.36 -18.18 6.25
CA ALA A 70 9.38 -18.98 6.93
C ALA A 70 8.74 -19.83 8.03
N THR A 71 9.30 -21.00 8.31
CA THR A 71 8.87 -21.90 9.39
C THR A 71 10.05 -22.24 10.29
N ILE A 72 9.87 -22.07 11.59
CA ILE A 72 10.90 -22.29 12.62
C ILE A 72 10.43 -23.43 13.53
N GLY A 73 11.06 -24.60 13.41
CA GLY A 73 10.85 -25.71 14.35
C GLY A 73 11.60 -25.48 15.66
N ASN A 74 10.93 -25.58 16.79
CA ASN A 74 11.55 -25.59 18.12
C ASN A 74 10.92 -26.67 19.03
N ALA A 75 11.38 -26.77 20.28
CA ALA A 75 10.93 -27.82 21.21
C ALA A 75 9.43 -27.76 21.57
N SER A 76 8.75 -26.63 21.33
CA SER A 76 7.30 -26.47 21.54
C SER A 76 6.49 -26.81 20.28
N GLY A 77 7.12 -26.82 19.10
CA GLY A 77 6.48 -27.11 17.81
C GLY A 77 6.98 -26.20 16.67
N GLU A 78 6.22 -26.17 15.57
CA GLU A 78 6.48 -25.27 14.44
C GLU A 78 5.92 -23.87 14.67
N ASN A 79 6.67 -22.85 14.25
CA ASN A 79 6.32 -21.45 14.38
C ASN A 79 6.39 -20.82 12.99
N THR A 80 5.28 -20.31 12.47
CA THR A 80 5.21 -19.71 11.13
C THR A 80 5.42 -18.21 11.19
N ARG A 81 6.07 -17.68 10.15
CA ARG A 81 6.24 -16.25 9.92
C ARG A 81 5.78 -15.94 8.50
N ARG A 82 4.78 -15.08 8.35
CA ARG A 82 4.37 -14.51 7.05
C ARG A 82 4.72 -13.02 7.05
N LEU A 83 5.72 -12.65 6.26
CA LEU A 83 6.19 -11.30 6.05
C LEU A 83 5.59 -10.77 4.75
N THR A 84 5.00 -9.58 4.78
CA THR A 84 4.42 -8.91 3.60
C THR A 84 5.08 -7.56 3.44
N LEU A 85 5.63 -7.29 2.25
CA LEU A 85 6.18 -5.99 1.87
C LEU A 85 5.27 -5.32 0.84
N ARG A 86 4.83 -4.10 1.16
CA ARG A 86 4.04 -3.21 0.30
C ARG A 86 4.85 -1.97 -0.08
N GLN A 87 4.47 -1.31 -1.17
CA GLN A 87 5.12 -0.06 -1.58
C GLN A 87 4.90 1.04 -0.52
N GLY A 88 5.92 1.87 -0.34
CA GLY A 88 5.89 3.11 0.44
C GLY A 88 7.21 3.84 0.30
N ASP A 89 7.27 5.04 0.86
CA ASP A 89 8.45 5.88 1.00
C ASP A 89 9.03 5.83 2.43
N VAL A 90 10.09 6.59 2.69
CA VAL A 90 10.73 6.63 4.01
C VAL A 90 9.77 7.21 5.05
N GLY A 91 9.54 6.48 6.13
CA GLY A 91 8.53 6.75 7.15
C GLY A 91 7.15 6.14 6.88
N ASP A 92 6.88 5.58 5.69
CA ASP A 92 5.67 4.79 5.49
C ASP A 92 5.80 3.43 6.19
N THR A 93 4.69 2.94 6.76
CA THR A 93 4.57 1.55 7.19
C THR A 93 4.54 0.64 5.96
N VAL A 94 5.64 -0.08 5.69
CA VAL A 94 5.84 -0.91 4.48
C VAL A 94 5.86 -2.41 4.76
N LEU A 95 6.16 -2.80 6.01
CA LEU A 95 6.23 -4.19 6.43
C LEU A 95 5.05 -4.52 7.34
N SER A 96 4.42 -5.67 7.08
CA SER A 96 3.61 -6.39 8.06
C SER A 96 4.18 -7.78 8.27
N LEU A 97 4.25 -8.24 9.52
CA LEU A 97 4.71 -9.58 9.89
C LEU A 97 3.65 -10.26 10.74
N VAL A 98 3.04 -11.31 10.21
CA VAL A 98 2.24 -12.25 11.00
C VAL A 98 3.17 -13.33 11.56
N ALA A 99 3.00 -13.63 12.84
CA ALA A 99 3.79 -14.59 13.57
C ALA A 99 2.87 -15.49 14.41
N ASP A 100 2.79 -16.76 14.05
CA ASP A 100 1.97 -17.76 14.72
C ASP A 100 2.83 -18.88 15.30
N GLY A 101 2.30 -19.59 16.29
CA GLY A 101 2.92 -20.80 16.84
C GLY A 101 2.33 -21.25 18.17
N PRO A 102 2.88 -22.30 18.79
CA PRO A 102 2.47 -22.80 20.10
C PRO A 102 2.92 -21.87 21.23
N ALA A 103 2.06 -21.67 22.24
CA ALA A 103 2.33 -20.93 23.47
C ALA A 103 1.71 -21.65 24.68
N GLY A 104 2.53 -22.32 25.48
CA GLY A 104 2.07 -23.07 26.64
C GLY A 104 1.16 -24.24 26.24
N ASP A 105 -0.07 -24.22 26.73
CA ASP A 105 -1.17 -25.15 26.40
C ASP A 105 -2.01 -24.70 25.17
N GLY A 106 -1.73 -23.53 24.61
CA GLY A 106 -2.44 -22.96 23.46
C GLY A 106 -1.51 -22.48 22.34
N THR A 107 -1.93 -21.41 21.66
CA THR A 107 -1.20 -20.78 20.53
C THR A 107 -1.05 -19.27 20.75
N TYR A 108 -0.07 -18.68 20.10
CA TYR A 108 0.01 -17.23 19.91
C TYR A 108 -0.26 -16.86 18.45
N HIS A 109 -0.85 -15.68 18.26
CA HIS A 109 -0.96 -14.96 17.00
C HIS A 109 -0.54 -13.52 17.24
N CYS A 110 0.54 -13.07 16.60
CA CYS A 110 1.01 -11.69 16.65
C CYS A 110 1.04 -11.10 15.24
N VAL A 111 0.51 -9.89 15.07
CA VAL A 111 0.69 -9.08 13.86
C VAL A 111 1.52 -7.87 14.24
N PHE A 112 2.66 -7.73 13.59
CA PHE A 112 3.54 -6.56 13.73
C PHE A 112 3.49 -5.71 12.46
N GLU A 113 3.68 -4.41 12.61
CA GLU A 113 3.89 -3.47 11.50
C GLU A 113 5.13 -2.60 11.75
N ALA A 114 5.85 -2.26 10.67
CA ALA A 114 7.08 -1.48 10.73
C ALA A 114 7.27 -0.56 9.51
N GLU A 115 8.01 0.52 9.73
CA GLU A 115 8.24 1.60 8.77
C GLU A 115 9.56 1.43 7.99
N LEU A 116 9.62 1.97 6.77
CA LEU A 116 10.87 2.07 6.01
C LEU A 116 11.73 3.15 6.67
N ALA A 117 12.86 2.77 7.27
CA ALA A 117 13.69 3.69 8.04
C ALA A 117 14.55 4.60 7.16
N GLU A 118 15.08 4.07 6.06
CA GLU A 118 15.95 4.78 5.11
C GLU A 118 15.63 4.35 3.66
N ALA A 119 15.98 5.20 2.70
CA ALA A 119 15.75 4.90 1.28
C ALA A 119 16.79 3.86 0.80
N PRO A 120 16.38 2.72 0.22
CA PRO A 120 17.30 1.68 -0.19
C PRO A 120 18.10 2.08 -1.44
N ASP A 121 19.37 1.65 -1.50
CA ASP A 121 20.09 1.56 -2.76
C ASP A 121 19.41 0.56 -3.72
N ALA A 122 19.60 0.72 -5.02
CA ALA A 122 18.86 -0.01 -6.06
C ALA A 122 18.95 -1.56 -5.95
N GLU A 123 20.05 -2.07 -5.38
CA GLU A 123 20.30 -3.49 -5.11
C GLU A 123 20.65 -3.73 -3.63
N GLY A 124 20.43 -2.73 -2.76
CA GLY A 124 20.77 -2.76 -1.33
C GLY A 124 19.69 -3.43 -0.46
N PRO A 125 19.98 -3.62 0.84
CA PRO A 125 18.97 -4.05 1.81
C PRO A 125 17.91 -2.97 2.06
N LEU A 126 16.71 -3.39 2.45
CA LEU A 126 15.73 -2.48 3.04
C LEU A 126 16.02 -2.28 4.53
N ALA A 127 16.34 -1.06 4.93
CA ALA A 127 16.41 -0.69 6.35
C ALA A 127 14.98 -0.53 6.90
N ILE A 128 14.53 -1.46 7.75
CA ILE A 128 13.21 -1.43 8.39
C ILE A 128 13.37 -1.02 9.86
N GLY A 129 12.58 -0.04 10.29
CA GLY A 129 12.59 0.46 11.66
C GLY A 129 12.05 -0.55 12.69
N PRO A 130 12.10 -0.21 13.99
CA PRO A 130 11.49 -1.02 15.04
C PRO A 130 10.00 -1.27 14.76
N SER A 131 9.56 -2.50 15.04
CA SER A 131 8.20 -2.96 14.74
C SER A 131 7.27 -2.85 15.96
N THR A 132 6.05 -2.38 15.72
CA THR A 132 5.00 -2.27 16.76
C THR A 132 4.02 -3.44 16.68
N VAL A 133 3.35 -3.75 17.79
CA VAL A 133 2.29 -4.78 17.84
C VAL A 133 0.97 -4.17 17.38
N ALA A 134 0.52 -4.52 16.18
CA ALA A 134 -0.78 -4.12 15.66
C ALA A 134 -1.92 -5.00 16.23
N THR A 135 -1.67 -6.31 16.37
CA THR A 135 -2.57 -7.30 17.00
C THR A 135 -1.74 -8.30 17.80
N GLY A 136 -2.25 -8.75 18.95
CA GLY A 136 -1.62 -9.81 19.73
C GLY A 136 -2.63 -10.65 20.52
N GLU A 137 -2.63 -11.95 20.28
CA GLU A 137 -3.55 -12.92 20.90
C GLU A 137 -2.75 -14.12 21.44
N PRO A 138 -2.67 -14.30 22.78
CA PRO A 138 -2.96 -13.31 23.81
C PRO A 138 -1.95 -12.15 23.76
N ALA A 139 -2.35 -10.93 24.11
CA ALA A 139 -1.49 -9.75 24.00
C ALA A 139 -0.17 -9.86 24.80
N SER A 140 -0.14 -10.67 25.86
CA SER A 140 1.06 -10.96 26.65
C SER A 140 2.12 -11.81 25.93
N SER A 141 1.80 -12.40 24.77
CA SER A 141 2.74 -13.19 23.96
C SER A 141 3.44 -12.35 22.87
N CYS A 142 3.08 -11.07 22.72
CA CYS A 142 3.56 -10.22 21.64
C CYS A 142 4.24 -8.96 22.20
N SER A 143 5.51 -8.75 21.84
CA SER A 143 6.30 -7.56 22.21
C SER A 143 6.77 -6.84 20.95
N PRO A 144 6.92 -5.49 20.96
CA PRO A 144 7.60 -4.76 19.89
C PRO A 144 8.97 -5.38 19.56
N GLY A 145 9.32 -5.42 18.28
CA GLY A 145 10.59 -5.96 17.80
C GLY A 145 11.58 -4.86 17.43
N GLU A 146 12.86 -5.12 17.62
CA GLU A 146 13.96 -4.25 17.18
C GLU A 146 13.97 -4.03 15.66
N ALA A 147 14.77 -3.06 15.20
CA ALA A 147 14.99 -2.78 13.79
C ALA A 147 15.63 -3.97 13.04
N THR A 148 15.40 -4.04 11.73
CA THR A 148 15.88 -5.14 10.88
C THR A 148 16.29 -4.68 9.50
N GLU A 149 17.35 -5.26 8.94
CA GLU A 149 17.63 -5.18 7.51
C GLU A 149 17.00 -6.36 6.77
N ILE A 150 16.50 -6.13 5.56
CA ILE A 150 15.96 -7.18 4.68
C ILE A 150 16.72 -7.17 3.35
N THR A 151 17.37 -8.29 3.02
CA THR A 151 18.17 -8.47 1.80
C THR A 151 17.52 -9.50 0.89
N LEU A 152 17.32 -9.17 -0.38
CA LEU A 152 16.95 -10.14 -1.41
C LEU A 152 18.20 -10.90 -1.87
N LEU A 153 18.24 -12.20 -1.62
CA LEU A 153 19.38 -13.05 -1.96
C LEU A 153 19.34 -13.47 -3.45
N PRO A 154 20.49 -13.78 -4.08
CA PRO A 154 20.57 -14.16 -5.49
C PRO A 154 19.82 -15.44 -5.89
N ASP A 155 19.32 -16.23 -4.93
CA ASP A 155 18.47 -17.40 -5.16
C ASP A 155 16.96 -17.06 -5.16
N GLY A 156 16.61 -15.78 -4.91
CA GLY A 156 15.23 -15.30 -4.85
C GLY A 156 14.56 -15.43 -3.49
N THR A 157 15.29 -15.78 -2.42
CA THR A 157 14.80 -15.73 -1.03
C THR A 157 15.04 -14.37 -0.39
N LEU A 158 14.27 -13.99 0.64
CA LEU A 158 14.63 -12.88 1.53
C LEU A 158 15.38 -13.40 2.74
N GLU A 159 16.50 -12.78 3.09
CA GLU A 159 17.04 -12.84 4.44
C GLU A 159 16.62 -11.58 5.21
N ARG A 160 16.14 -11.75 6.44
CA ARG A 160 16.00 -10.64 7.38
C ARG A 160 16.96 -10.81 8.55
N GLU A 161 17.75 -9.79 8.84
CA GLU A 161 18.65 -9.72 10.00
C GLU A 161 18.15 -8.71 11.03
N ASN A 162 18.19 -9.07 12.31
CA ASN A 162 18.03 -8.12 13.43
C ASN A 162 19.33 -7.32 13.62
N THR A 163 19.28 -6.00 13.46
CA THR A 163 20.50 -5.16 13.47
C THR A 163 21.13 -4.98 14.86
N SER A 164 20.43 -5.40 15.93
CA SER A 164 20.92 -5.38 17.31
C SER A 164 21.54 -6.71 17.74
N SER A 165 20.98 -7.85 17.31
CA SER A 165 21.44 -9.19 17.71
C SER A 165 22.20 -9.98 16.64
N GLY A 166 22.13 -9.59 15.37
CA GLY A 166 22.67 -10.35 14.23
C GLY A 166 21.88 -11.64 13.92
N GLU A 167 20.68 -11.80 14.49
CA GLU A 167 19.83 -12.97 14.24
C GLU A 167 19.21 -12.89 12.84
N LYS A 168 19.55 -13.86 11.99
CA LYS A 168 19.07 -14.00 10.61
C LYS A 168 17.89 -14.98 10.51
N LEU A 169 16.94 -14.70 9.61
CA LEU A 169 15.89 -15.62 9.21
C LEU A 169 15.61 -15.51 7.71
N THR A 170 15.70 -16.63 7.00
CA THR A 170 15.44 -16.73 5.56
C THR A 170 13.96 -17.06 5.29
N TYR A 171 13.38 -16.43 4.25
CA TYR A 171 12.00 -16.58 3.82
C TYR A 171 11.92 -16.95 2.33
N THR A 172 11.04 -17.88 1.98
CA THR A 172 10.65 -18.18 0.59
C THR A 172 9.48 -17.31 0.15
N ARG A 173 9.41 -16.93 -1.13
CA ARG A 173 8.21 -16.26 -1.67
C ARG A 173 7.00 -17.19 -1.66
N GLN A 174 5.81 -16.64 -1.37
CA GLN A 174 4.52 -17.37 -1.36
C GLN A 174 3.82 -17.35 -2.72
#